data_AF-A0A1H7XCD9-F1
#
_entry.id   AF-A0A1H7XCD9-F1
#
_cell.length_a   1.000
_cell.length_b   1.000
_cell.length_c   1.000
_cell.angle_alpha   90.00
_cell.angle_beta   90.00
_cell.angle_gamma   90.00
#
_symmetry.space_group_name_H-M   'P 1'
#
loop_
_entity.id
_entity.type
_entity.pdbx_description
1 polymer ?
#
loop_
_entity_poly.entity_id
_entity_poly.type
_entity_poly.pdbx_seq_one_letter_code
_entity_poly.pdbx_strand_id
1 'polypeptide(L)'
;MMNTKKIILTLAIILVTGVSAFAQRFAYVDSEYILKHIPEYVSAQKQLEDMSVKWQKEVDARYGSIERMYKSYQQDQVMLSEEMRKKREDEIVQKERETKEFQKKIFGFEGDLYKERLKLVKPIQERVSKAIQAVAESQNLDIVLDKGSEVTFLYSNPRLDKSNDVITRLGYKPEALAK
;
A
#
# COMPACT_ATOMS: atom_id res chain seq x y z
N MET A 1 29.76 57.78 26.01
CA MET A 1 30.35 57.15 24.80
C MET A 1 30.59 55.68 25.07
N MET A 2 29.98 54.79 24.29
CA MET A 2 30.18 53.35 24.46
C MET A 2 31.62 52.99 24.04
N ASN A 3 32.34 52.23 24.86
CA ASN A 3 33.74 51.87 24.61
C ASN A 3 33.85 51.09 23.29
N THR A 4 34.76 51.51 22.40
CA THR A 4 34.98 50.92 21.07
C THR A 4 35.21 49.42 21.14
N LYS A 5 35.84 48.91 22.21
CA LYS A 5 36.02 47.47 22.45
C LYS A 5 34.70 46.73 22.72
N LYS A 6 33.76 47.38 23.42
CA LYS A 6 32.42 46.83 23.69
C LYS A 6 31.57 46.81 22.43
N ILE A 7 31.69 47.83 21.57
CA ILE A 7 31.00 47.88 20.27
C ILE A 7 31.47 46.73 19.38
N ILE A 8 32.79 46.51 19.26
CA ILE A 8 33.36 45.42 18.46
C ILE A 8 32.92 44.05 19.00
N LEU A 9 32.90 43.86 20.32
CA LEU A 9 32.48 42.61 20.94
C LEU A 9 30.99 42.32 20.68
N THR A 10 30.11 43.32 20.81
CA THR A 10 28.68 43.16 20.51
C THR A 10 28.44 42.87 19.02
N LEU A 11 29.18 43.54 18.12
CA LEU A 11 29.08 43.27 16.68
C LEU A 11 29.54 41.84 16.34
N ALA A 12 30.59 41.35 16.99
CA ALA A 12 31.10 39.98 16.80
C ALA A 12 30.09 38.93 17.30
N ILE A 13 29.44 39.16 18.44
CA ILE A 13 28.39 38.26 18.96
C ILE A 13 27.19 38.23 18.00
N ILE A 14 26.74 39.38 17.48
CA ILE A 14 25.66 39.46 16.50
C ILE A 14 26.01 38.72 15.21
N LEU A 15 27.25 38.87 14.72
CA LEU A 15 27.74 38.19 13.52
C LEU A 15 27.79 36.66 13.69
N VAL A 16 28.16 36.18 14.88
CA VAL A 16 28.18 34.75 15.23
C VAL A 16 26.76 34.19 15.36
N THR A 17 25.80 34.96 15.88
CA THR A 17 24.38 34.55 15.94
C THR A 17 23.66 34.63 14.58
N GLY A 18 24.19 35.38 13.62
CA GLY A 18 23.64 35.55 12.27
C GLY A 18 23.99 34.43 11.28
N VAL A 19 24.88 33.51 11.67
CA VAL A 19 25.06 32.24 10.95
C VAL A 19 23.92 31.32 11.39
N SER A 20 22.72 31.64 10.90
CA SER A 20 21.54 30.79 11.04
C SER A 20 21.93 29.37 10.65
N ALA A 21 21.89 28.47 11.62
CA ALA A 21 22.04 27.05 11.37
C ALA A 21 21.06 26.68 10.25
N PHE A 22 21.57 26.15 9.13
CA PHE A 22 20.73 25.47 8.15
C PHE A 22 20.17 24.22 8.83
N ALA A 23 19.08 24.40 9.58
CA ALA A 23 18.36 23.30 10.19
C ALA A 23 17.90 22.39 9.05
N GLN A 24 18.17 21.11 9.19
CA GLN A 24 17.85 20.11 8.19
C GLN A 24 16.34 19.89 8.22
N ARG A 25 15.59 20.61 7.36
CA ARG A 25 14.11 20.60 7.32
C ARG A 25 13.54 19.46 6.48
N PHE A 26 14.29 18.38 6.32
CA PHE A 26 13.82 17.18 5.62
C PHE A 26 14.00 15.95 6.49
N ALA A 27 13.08 15.02 6.37
CA ALA A 27 13.11 13.72 7.03
C ALA A 27 12.65 12.63 6.07
N TYR A 28 12.75 11.38 6.51
CA TYR A 28 12.11 10.28 5.81
C TYR A 28 11.34 9.39 6.78
N VAL A 29 10.43 8.61 6.22
CA VAL A 29 9.70 7.55 6.91
C VAL A 29 9.75 6.28 6.08
N ASP A 30 9.47 5.16 6.71
CA ASP A 30 9.24 3.88 6.07
C ASP A 30 7.75 3.53 6.27
N SER A 31 6.93 3.86 5.26
CA SER A 31 5.48 3.65 5.35
C SER A 31 5.11 2.18 5.51
N GLU A 32 5.88 1.26 4.92
CA GLU A 32 5.64 -0.18 5.06
C GLU A 32 5.88 -0.62 6.52
N TYR A 33 6.98 -0.19 7.12
CA TYR A 33 7.27 -0.43 8.53
C TYR A 33 6.21 0.19 9.43
N ILE A 34 5.78 1.44 9.19
CA ILE A 34 4.69 2.08 9.95
C ILE A 34 3.40 1.26 9.85
N LEU A 35 2.98 0.88 8.63
CA LEU A 35 1.74 0.16 8.39
C LEU A 35 1.74 -1.22 9.06
N LYS A 36 2.88 -1.93 9.07
CA LYS A 36 3.02 -3.22 9.76
C LYS A 36 2.80 -3.15 11.28
N HIS A 37 3.00 -1.97 11.88
CA HIS A 37 2.74 -1.74 13.32
C HIS A 37 1.27 -1.43 13.63
N ILE A 38 0.40 -1.37 12.62
CA ILE A 38 -1.02 -1.08 12.77
C ILE A 38 -1.80 -2.41 12.69
N PRO A 39 -2.34 -2.94 13.81
CA PRO A 39 -3.07 -4.21 13.82
C PRO A 39 -4.23 -4.27 12.80
N GLU A 40 -4.92 -3.15 12.62
CA GLU A 40 -6.01 -3.01 11.66
C GLU A 40 -5.52 -3.19 10.21
N TYR A 41 -4.30 -2.75 9.89
CA TYR A 41 -3.70 -2.95 8.57
C TYR A 41 -3.35 -4.42 8.34
N VAL A 42 -2.74 -5.07 9.33
CA VAL A 42 -2.42 -6.49 9.26
C VAL A 42 -3.69 -7.33 9.09
N SER A 43 -4.75 -7.00 9.84
CA SER A 43 -6.06 -7.64 9.70
C SER A 43 -6.67 -7.41 8.31
N ALA A 44 -6.62 -6.17 7.80
CA ALA A 44 -7.09 -5.84 6.46
C ALA A 44 -6.35 -6.62 5.38
N GLN A 45 -5.02 -6.75 5.47
CA GLN A 45 -4.24 -7.52 4.51
C GLN A 45 -4.61 -9.00 4.52
N LYS A 46 -4.77 -9.59 5.71
CA LYS A 46 -5.22 -10.97 5.85
C LYS A 46 -6.61 -11.18 5.25
N GLN A 47 -7.55 -10.27 5.51
CA GLN A 47 -8.88 -10.34 4.91
C GLN A 47 -8.83 -10.29 3.38
N LEU A 48 -8.02 -9.39 2.81
CA LEU A 48 -7.85 -9.29 1.35
C LEU A 48 -7.23 -10.56 0.75
N GLU A 49 -6.24 -11.15 1.43
CA GLU A 49 -5.63 -12.42 1.03
C GLU A 49 -6.65 -13.56 1.06
N ASP A 50 -7.39 -13.71 2.16
CA ASP A 50 -8.44 -14.72 2.30
C ASP A 50 -9.53 -14.58 1.22
N MET A 51 -9.95 -13.34 0.91
CA MET A 51 -10.91 -13.05 -0.16
C MET A 51 -10.34 -13.40 -1.54
N SER A 52 -9.09 -13.03 -1.81
CA SER A 52 -8.40 -13.37 -3.06
C SER A 52 -8.32 -14.88 -3.27
N VAL A 53 -7.88 -15.63 -2.26
CA VAL A 53 -7.80 -17.10 -2.29
C VAL A 53 -9.18 -17.72 -2.50
N LYS A 54 -10.21 -17.23 -1.80
CA LYS A 54 -11.58 -17.71 -1.94
C LYS A 54 -12.11 -17.51 -3.36
N TRP A 55 -11.95 -16.33 -3.92
CA TRP A 55 -12.41 -16.04 -5.28
C TRP A 55 -11.60 -16.79 -6.34
N GLN A 56 -10.29 -16.96 -6.14
CA GLN A 56 -9.48 -17.76 -7.04
C GLN A 56 -9.98 -19.20 -7.09
N LYS A 57 -10.27 -19.81 -5.92
CA LYS A 57 -10.88 -21.15 -5.85
C LYS A 57 -12.23 -21.23 -6.58
N GLU A 58 -13.03 -20.17 -6.51
CA GLU A 58 -14.31 -20.13 -7.22
C GLU A 58 -14.12 -20.04 -8.74
N VAL A 59 -13.17 -19.22 -9.22
CA VAL A 59 -12.79 -19.16 -10.63
C VAL A 59 -12.28 -20.51 -11.12
N ASP A 60 -11.38 -21.14 -10.37
CA ASP A 60 -10.80 -22.44 -10.72
C ASP A 60 -11.88 -23.55 -10.75
N ALA A 61 -12.82 -23.54 -9.80
CA ALA A 61 -13.94 -24.48 -9.79
C ALA A 61 -14.84 -24.33 -11.02
N ARG A 62 -15.09 -23.09 -11.48
CA ARG A 62 -15.86 -22.80 -12.69
C ARG A 62 -15.14 -23.31 -13.94
N TYR A 63 -13.86 -23.01 -14.10
CA TYR A 63 -13.06 -23.55 -15.22
C TYR A 63 -12.96 -25.07 -15.19
N GLY A 64 -12.78 -25.68 -14.02
CA GLY A 64 -12.79 -27.13 -13.89
C GLY A 64 -14.15 -27.76 -14.26
N SER A 65 -15.26 -27.05 -14.05
CA SER A 65 -16.58 -27.50 -14.52
C SER A 65 -16.68 -27.44 -16.04
N ILE A 66 -16.21 -26.37 -16.66
CA ILE A 66 -16.18 -26.21 -18.12
C ILE A 66 -15.33 -27.31 -18.75
N GLU A 67 -14.15 -27.60 -18.19
CA GLU A 67 -13.28 -28.66 -18.69
C GLU A 67 -13.96 -30.04 -18.66
N ARG A 68 -14.72 -30.34 -17.59
CA ARG A 68 -15.52 -31.57 -17.51
C ARG A 68 -16.64 -31.61 -18.55
N MET A 69 -17.32 -30.49 -18.80
CA MET A 69 -18.34 -30.40 -19.85
C MET A 69 -17.74 -30.65 -21.22
N TYR A 70 -16.56 -30.08 -21.50
CA TYR A 70 -15.85 -30.27 -22.76
C TYR A 70 -15.42 -31.73 -22.96
N LYS A 71 -14.84 -32.36 -21.93
CA LYS A 71 -14.48 -33.79 -21.96
C LYS A 71 -15.69 -34.69 -22.19
N SER A 72 -16.80 -34.45 -21.50
CA SER A 72 -18.05 -35.21 -21.71
C SER A 72 -18.61 -34.99 -23.11
N TYR A 73 -18.58 -33.76 -23.62
CA TYR A 73 -18.99 -33.47 -25.00
C TYR A 73 -18.16 -34.25 -26.02
N GLN A 74 -16.83 -34.25 -25.88
CA GLN A 74 -15.94 -34.98 -26.78
C GLN A 74 -16.17 -36.50 -26.81
N GLN A 75 -16.54 -37.09 -25.67
CA GLN A 75 -16.87 -38.51 -25.56
C GLN A 75 -18.21 -38.84 -26.22
N ASP A 76 -19.22 -37.99 -26.00
CA ASP A 76 -20.59 -38.27 -26.42
C ASP A 76 -20.89 -37.82 -27.87
N GLN A 77 -20.13 -36.87 -28.43
CA GLN A 77 -20.47 -36.15 -29.68
C GLN A 77 -20.83 -37.04 -30.88
N VAL A 78 -20.26 -38.24 -30.96
CA VAL A 78 -20.52 -39.20 -32.05
C VAL A 78 -21.90 -39.86 -31.93
N MET A 79 -22.47 -39.89 -30.73
CA MET A 79 -23.80 -40.41 -30.43
C MET A 79 -24.88 -39.34 -30.43
N LEU A 80 -24.50 -38.06 -30.55
CA LEU A 80 -25.42 -36.92 -30.50
C LEU A 80 -25.92 -36.52 -31.89
N SER A 81 -27.19 -36.12 -31.96
CA SER A 81 -27.73 -35.39 -33.10
C SER A 81 -27.07 -34.01 -33.23
N GLU A 82 -27.15 -33.41 -34.40
CA GLU A 82 -26.59 -32.08 -34.66
C GLU A 82 -27.17 -31.01 -33.72
N GLU A 83 -28.47 -31.05 -33.47
CA GLU A 83 -29.13 -30.13 -32.53
C GLU A 83 -28.59 -30.30 -31.09
N MET A 84 -28.42 -31.54 -30.64
CA MET A 84 -27.87 -31.82 -29.31
C MET A 84 -26.40 -31.40 -29.19
N ARG A 85 -25.61 -31.56 -30.26
CA ARG A 85 -24.22 -31.07 -30.31
C ARG A 85 -24.18 -29.56 -30.15
N LYS A 86 -24.92 -28.84 -31.00
CA LYS A 86 -24.99 -27.38 -30.97
C LYS A 86 -25.40 -26.85 -29.60
N LYS A 87 -26.43 -27.46 -28.98
CA LYS A 87 -26.87 -27.07 -27.64
C LYS A 87 -25.77 -27.21 -26.58
N ARG A 88 -24.99 -28.30 -26.61
CA ARG A 88 -23.88 -28.51 -25.67
C ARG A 88 -22.73 -27.53 -25.93
N GLU A 89 -22.39 -27.27 -27.19
CA GLU A 89 -21.39 -26.28 -27.57
C GLU A 89 -21.77 -24.88 -27.08
N ASP A 90 -23.00 -24.46 -27.33
CA ASP A 90 -23.53 -23.17 -26.89
C ASP A 90 -23.50 -23.05 -25.35
N GLU A 91 -23.83 -24.12 -24.62
CA GLU A 91 -23.77 -24.13 -23.15
C GLU A 91 -22.34 -23.98 -22.63
N ILE A 92 -21.37 -24.68 -23.24
CA ILE A 92 -19.94 -24.57 -22.89
C ILE A 92 -19.45 -23.14 -23.15
N VAL A 93 -19.72 -22.59 -24.34
CA VAL A 93 -19.32 -21.22 -24.71
C VAL A 93 -19.94 -20.19 -23.78
N GLN A 94 -21.21 -20.35 -23.44
CA GLN A 94 -21.89 -19.47 -22.49
C GLN A 94 -21.24 -19.54 -21.10
N LYS A 95 -20.92 -20.74 -20.60
CA LYS A 95 -20.23 -20.91 -19.31
C LYS A 95 -18.82 -20.32 -19.30
N GLU A 96 -18.08 -20.45 -20.39
CA GLU A 96 -16.78 -19.81 -20.55
C GLU A 96 -16.88 -18.29 -20.48
N ARG A 97 -17.86 -17.71 -21.19
CA ARG A 97 -18.11 -16.27 -21.17
C ARG A 97 -18.46 -15.79 -19.77
N GLU A 98 -19.41 -16.44 -19.10
CA GLU A 98 -19.81 -16.12 -17.71
C GLU A 98 -18.62 -16.19 -16.76
N THR A 99 -17.75 -17.19 -16.91
CA THR A 99 -16.59 -17.37 -16.05
C THR A 99 -15.53 -16.31 -16.28
N LYS A 100 -15.28 -15.93 -17.54
CA LYS A 100 -14.39 -14.81 -17.88
C LYS A 100 -14.91 -13.48 -17.36
N GLU A 101 -16.21 -13.21 -17.50
CA GLU A 101 -16.86 -12.01 -16.98
C GLU A 101 -16.78 -11.97 -15.44
N PHE A 102 -17.01 -13.11 -14.77
CA PHE A 102 -16.86 -13.24 -13.32
C PHE A 102 -15.41 -12.97 -12.87
N GLN A 103 -14.42 -13.60 -13.51
CA GLN A 103 -13.01 -13.38 -13.21
C GLN A 103 -12.61 -11.91 -13.38
N LYS A 104 -13.06 -11.28 -14.47
CA LYS A 104 -12.83 -9.84 -14.73
C LYS A 104 -13.52 -8.96 -13.69
N LYS A 105 -14.72 -9.30 -13.25
CA LYS A 105 -15.43 -8.55 -12.21
C LYS A 105 -14.66 -8.55 -10.89
N ILE A 106 -14.05 -9.67 -10.52
CA ILE A 106 -13.29 -9.79 -9.27
C ILE A 106 -11.89 -9.17 -9.39
N PHE A 107 -11.11 -9.61 -10.39
CA PHE A 107 -9.67 -9.35 -10.49
C PHE A 107 -9.30 -8.34 -11.59
N GLY A 108 -10.27 -7.83 -12.35
CA GLY A 108 -10.03 -6.82 -13.36
C GLY A 108 -9.66 -5.47 -12.77
N PHE A 109 -9.32 -4.52 -13.65
CA PHE A 109 -9.10 -3.13 -13.26
C PHE A 109 -10.34 -2.58 -12.55
N GLU A 110 -10.13 -2.00 -11.37
CA GLU A 110 -11.21 -1.55 -10.49
C GLU A 110 -12.27 -2.62 -10.15
N GLY A 111 -11.88 -3.89 -10.20
CA GLY A 111 -12.72 -5.02 -9.80
C GLY A 111 -13.03 -5.05 -8.30
N ASP A 112 -13.80 -6.04 -7.89
CA ASP A 112 -14.29 -6.15 -6.51
C ASP A 112 -13.14 -6.28 -5.50
N LEU A 113 -12.05 -6.99 -5.82
CA LEU A 113 -10.88 -7.08 -4.94
C LEU A 113 -10.19 -5.72 -4.74
N TYR A 114 -10.12 -4.91 -5.79
CA TYR A 114 -9.57 -3.56 -5.71
C TYR A 114 -10.45 -2.65 -4.85
N LYS A 115 -11.77 -2.72 -5.02
CA LYS A 115 -12.72 -1.93 -4.22
C LYS A 115 -12.65 -2.28 -2.74
N GLU A 116 -12.56 -3.57 -2.41
CA GLU A 116 -12.39 -4.01 -1.02
C GLU A 116 -11.03 -3.55 -0.46
N ARG A 117 -9.96 -3.58 -1.27
CA ARG A 117 -8.67 -3.01 -0.86
C ARG A 117 -8.79 -1.52 -0.53
N LEU A 118 -9.44 -0.73 -1.39
CA LEU A 118 -9.67 0.70 -1.11
C LEU A 118 -10.46 0.89 0.18
N LYS A 119 -11.55 0.14 0.37
CA LYS A 119 -12.41 0.24 1.54
C LYS A 119 -11.68 -0.07 2.85
N LEU A 120 -10.83 -1.11 2.85
CA LEU A 120 -10.13 -1.56 4.06
C LEU A 120 -8.85 -0.77 4.34
N VAL A 121 -8.06 -0.47 3.30
CA VAL A 121 -6.70 0.06 3.45
C VAL A 121 -6.66 1.59 3.40
N LYS A 122 -7.47 2.23 2.55
CA LYS A 122 -7.47 3.69 2.37
C LYS A 122 -7.67 4.47 3.68
N PRO A 123 -8.66 4.16 4.56
CA PRO A 123 -8.83 4.92 5.80
C PRO A 123 -7.61 4.80 6.74
N ILE A 124 -6.89 3.68 6.67
CA ILE A 124 -5.67 3.47 7.45
C ILE A 124 -4.54 4.34 6.89
N GLN A 125 -4.36 4.36 5.58
CA GLN A 125 -3.37 5.21 4.90
C GLN A 125 -3.63 6.69 5.17
N GLU A 126 -4.89 7.13 5.16
CA GLU A 126 -5.27 8.50 5.50
C GLU A 126 -4.90 8.85 6.96
N ARG A 127 -5.12 7.92 7.89
CA ARG A 127 -4.71 8.10 9.29
C ARG A 127 -3.19 8.20 9.45
N VAL A 128 -2.43 7.37 8.72
CA VAL A 128 -0.96 7.42 8.68
C VAL A 128 -0.47 8.74 8.09
N SER A 129 -1.04 9.17 6.96
CA SER A 129 -0.71 10.44 6.32
C SER A 129 -0.91 11.64 7.26
N LYS A 130 -2.05 11.67 7.97
CA LYS A 130 -2.31 12.70 9.01
C LYS A 130 -1.30 12.65 10.15
N ALA A 131 -0.86 11.46 10.56
CA ALA A 131 0.16 11.32 11.60
C ALA A 131 1.55 11.80 11.12
N ILE A 132 1.93 11.49 9.88
CA ILE A 132 3.15 12.00 9.24
C ILE A 132 3.11 13.53 9.18
N GLN A 133 2.00 14.11 8.73
CA GLN A 133 1.82 15.55 8.69
C GLN A 133 1.98 16.19 10.08
N ALA A 134 1.33 15.63 11.10
CA ALA A 134 1.43 16.13 12.46
C ALA A 134 2.87 16.06 13.02
N VAL A 135 3.61 15.01 12.70
CA VAL A 135 5.04 14.87 13.05
C VAL A 135 5.87 15.93 12.33
N ALA A 136 5.64 16.12 11.03
CA ALA A 136 6.31 17.13 10.22
C ALA A 136 6.11 18.55 10.78
N GLU A 137 4.86 18.93 11.06
CA GLU A 137 4.51 20.21 11.67
C GLU A 137 5.16 20.39 13.04
N SER A 138 5.13 19.37 13.90
CA SER A 138 5.72 19.45 15.25
C SER A 138 7.25 19.60 15.25
N GLN A 139 7.92 19.13 14.19
CA GLN A 139 9.37 19.15 14.05
C GLN A 139 9.85 20.21 13.04
N ASN A 140 8.95 21.07 12.53
CA ASN A 140 9.25 22.08 11.50
C ASN A 140 9.94 21.50 10.25
N LEU A 141 9.46 20.34 9.79
CA LEU A 141 9.92 19.68 8.58
C LEU A 141 9.14 20.19 7.37
N ASP A 142 9.85 20.54 6.29
CA ASP A 142 9.26 20.97 5.03
C ASP A 142 8.96 19.79 4.10
N ILE A 143 9.76 18.72 4.21
CA ILE A 143 9.69 17.56 3.33
C ILE A 143 9.82 16.28 4.16
N VAL A 144 8.92 15.34 3.95
CA VAL A 144 9.05 13.96 4.43
C VAL A 144 9.01 13.04 3.23
N LEU A 145 10.10 12.30 3.01
CA LEU A 145 10.21 11.32 1.93
C LEU A 145 9.84 9.93 2.44
N ASP A 146 9.19 9.14 1.61
CA ASP A 146 8.96 7.73 1.91
C ASP A 146 10.11 6.88 1.34
N LYS A 147 10.74 6.07 2.18
CA LYS A 147 11.76 5.09 1.80
C LYS A 147 11.21 4.02 0.85
N GLY A 148 9.91 3.74 0.92
CA GLY A 148 9.21 2.84 0.01
C GLY A 148 8.79 3.48 -1.32
N SER A 149 9.11 4.76 -1.55
CA SER A 149 8.82 5.44 -2.82
C SER A 149 9.86 5.10 -3.91
N GLU A 150 9.62 5.56 -5.15
CA GLU A 150 10.57 5.41 -6.28
C GLU A 150 11.91 6.13 -6.04
N VAL A 151 12.01 6.96 -5.00
CA VAL A 151 13.26 7.63 -4.62
C VAL A 151 14.24 6.61 -4.05
N THR A 152 15.32 6.36 -4.78
CA THR A 152 16.39 5.46 -4.32
C THR A 152 17.30 6.18 -3.32
N PHE A 153 17.36 5.66 -2.10
CA PHE A 153 18.30 6.11 -1.07
C PHE A 153 19.63 5.35 -1.22
N LEU A 154 20.69 6.03 -1.66
CA LEU A 154 22.05 5.44 -1.65
C LEU A 154 22.61 5.34 -0.22
N TYR A 155 22.27 6.33 0.61
CA TYR A 155 22.56 6.37 2.03
C TYR A 155 21.57 7.33 2.70
N SER A 156 21.11 6.99 3.90
CA SER A 156 20.36 7.89 4.77
C SER A 156 20.96 7.89 6.18
N ASN A 157 21.03 9.06 6.79
CA ASN A 157 21.38 9.16 8.21
C ASN A 157 20.16 8.70 9.04
N PRO A 158 20.26 7.64 9.86
CA PRO A 158 19.13 7.11 10.63
C PRO A 158 18.46 8.13 11.55
N ARG A 159 19.14 9.22 11.93
CA ARG A 159 18.56 10.32 12.71
C ARG A 159 17.45 11.09 11.98
N LEU A 160 17.38 10.96 10.66
CA LEU A 160 16.35 11.56 9.83
C LEU A 160 15.13 10.66 9.67
N ASP A 161 15.18 9.42 10.17
CA ASP A 161 14.05 8.51 10.19
C ASP A 161 13.03 8.95 11.25
N LYS A 162 11.78 9.16 10.82
CA LYS A 162 10.68 9.57 11.70
C LYS A 162 9.61 8.51 11.82
N SER A 163 9.87 7.28 11.35
CA SER A 163 8.89 6.19 11.38
C SER A 163 8.44 5.87 12.80
N ASN A 164 9.37 5.80 13.76
CA ASN A 164 9.05 5.54 15.17
C ASN A 164 8.26 6.69 15.81
N ASP A 165 8.53 7.94 15.42
CA ASP A 165 7.77 9.11 15.87
C ASP A 165 6.32 9.01 15.38
N VAL A 166 6.11 8.61 14.12
CA VAL A 166 4.79 8.40 13.52
C VAL A 166 4.05 7.25 14.19
N ILE A 167 4.71 6.10 14.42
CA ILE A 167 4.12 4.94 15.12
C ILE A 167 3.67 5.34 16.53
N THR A 168 4.51 6.07 17.26
CA THR A 168 4.20 6.58 18.61
C THR A 168 3.02 7.56 18.56
N ARG A 169 3.00 8.46 17.58
CA ARG A 169 1.89 9.42 17.36
C ARG A 169 0.56 8.72 17.08
N LEU A 170 0.59 7.58 16.39
CA LEU A 170 -0.56 6.73 16.12
C LEU A 170 -1.03 5.92 17.34
N GLY A 171 -0.29 5.96 18.45
CA GLY A 171 -0.61 5.25 19.69
C GLY A 171 -0.06 3.82 19.76
N TYR A 172 0.82 3.44 18.83
CA TYR A 172 1.45 2.11 18.80
C TYR A 172 2.87 2.17 19.35
N LYS A 173 3.46 1.01 19.65
CA LYS A 173 4.83 0.90 20.15
C LYS A 173 5.76 0.50 19.01
N PRO A 174 6.79 1.31 18.69
CA PRO A 174 7.81 0.89 17.73
C PRO A 174 8.64 -0.27 18.29
N GLU A 175 9.24 -1.07 17.40
CA GLU A 175 10.27 -2.01 17.81
C GLU A 175 11.43 -1.27 18.49
N ALA A 176 12.03 -1.90 19.51
CA ALA A 176 13.22 -1.35 20.15
C ALA A 176 14.32 -1.24 19.10
N LEU A 177 14.85 -0.03 18.88
CA LEU A 177 16.02 0.18 18.03
C LEU A 177 17.10 -0.81 18.46
N ALA A 178 17.45 -1.76 17.59
CA ALA A 178 18.66 -2.55 17.78
C ALA A 178 19.81 -1.53 17.85
N LYS A 179 20.46 -1.47 19.02
CA LYS A 179 21.57 -0.56 19.29
C LYS A 179 22.75 -0.81 18.36
#